data_AF-A0A430B5F7-F1
#
_entry.id   AF-A0A430B5F7-F1
#
_cell.length_a   1.000
_cell.length_b   1.000
_cell.length_c   1.000
_cell.angle_alpha   90.00
_cell.angle_beta   90.00
_cell.angle_gamma   90.00
#
_symmetry.space_group_name_H-M   'P 1'
#
loop_
_entity.id
_entity.type
_entity.pdbx_description
1 polymer ?
#
loop_
_entity_poly.entity_id
_entity_poly.type
_entity_poly.pdbx_seq_one_letter_code
_entity_poly.pdbx_strand_id
1 'polypeptide(L)'
;MGKYENLAKEIVKNVGGKENINSLSHCITRLRFKLKDETKANDDILKNTDGIVTIMKSAGQYQVVIGNHVGDVFEDVMSVAGLSEGGSEEPDEKMNIFDRLIDIISGSFQPFLGVLAASGMLKGILSAFVAFGWMSGDGDLYKLLFNVGDAIFYFMPIVIGYTSSKKFKLAPIVGMTIGMALCMPALQKDTLAALFEAAGTTPAVVGSGIFQGTAYMKLFGVIPVIANNYVSSVVPVIFVVAFAAQIQKLAKRIIPEMIQNFFVPLFVLMISVPVGFLVIGPVITILTNLFQVGFEAVANFSPILYGVVLGTLWQVLVIFGLHWSVVPLSFIQVQQFGYSQALTPMFATTFAQTAVVLAMFFKLKDKATKSLAIPAMISGTFGITEPAIYGLTLPRKKPFYFSLVGAGIGGAIMMMFDLKAYTVGGLGIFGIFNYVNPATNDTSGIWKSLVAAGIAMVIAFVLTYFFWKDDTVEASTVEEKSSLVKAPLTVSSPMTGKIIPLNQIKDEAFSSGALGLGVGIDPTDGKVTAPFDGTIMTLFPTKHAIGLVSDEGAEVLIHIGLDTVQLNGEFFTAHVAQGDRVSKGELLVEFDVKKIQEAGYSVQTPVIVTNKDDFLDIIETSESNIKSGEDLLTLLM
;
A
#
# COMPACT_ATOMS: atom_id res chain seq x y z
N MET A 1 -7.77 20.56 19.59
CA MET A 1 -9.17 20.92 19.31
C MET A 1 -9.24 21.41 17.89
N GLY A 2 -10.14 20.81 17.11
CA GLY A 2 -10.36 21.18 15.71
C GLY A 2 -10.97 22.56 15.58
N LYS A 3 -10.76 23.23 14.43
CA LYS A 3 -11.28 24.59 14.20
C LYS A 3 -12.83 24.63 14.16
N TYR A 4 -13.46 23.52 13.75
CA TYR A 4 -14.90 23.38 13.55
C TYR A 4 -15.50 22.31 14.48
N GLU A 5 -14.84 21.97 15.58
CA GLU A 5 -15.25 20.88 16.49
C GLU A 5 -16.71 21.03 16.99
N ASN A 6 -17.15 22.27 17.26
CA ASN A 6 -18.53 22.54 17.68
C ASN A 6 -19.54 22.28 16.55
N LEU A 7 -19.21 22.72 15.33
CA LEU A 7 -20.03 22.45 14.14
C LEU A 7 -20.06 20.95 13.83
N ALA A 8 -18.93 20.26 13.97
CA ALA A 8 -18.85 18.81 13.79
C ALA A 8 -19.72 18.05 14.80
N LYS A 9 -19.71 18.44 16.09
CA LYS A 9 -20.61 17.88 17.11
C LYS A 9 -22.08 18.11 16.77
N GLU A 10 -22.42 19.31 16.31
CA GLU A 10 -23.80 19.64 15.95
C GLU A 10 -24.24 18.88 14.69
N ILE A 11 -23.36 18.70 13.71
CA ILE A 11 -23.61 17.87 12.53
C ILE A 11 -23.82 16.42 12.95
N VAL A 12 -22.89 15.79 13.68
CA VAL A 12 -22.99 14.38 14.09
C VAL A 12 -24.26 14.13 14.90
N LYS A 13 -24.59 15.03 15.83
CA LYS A 13 -25.81 14.95 16.62
C LYS A 13 -27.07 15.04 15.75
N ASN A 14 -27.14 16.03 14.86
CA ASN A 14 -28.34 16.29 14.07
C ASN A 14 -28.45 15.47 12.79
N VAL A 15 -27.43 14.70 12.38
CA VAL A 15 -27.58 13.62 11.40
C VAL A 15 -28.05 12.31 12.04
N GLY A 16 -28.42 12.32 13.33
CA GLY A 16 -28.96 11.15 14.04
C GLY A 16 -27.94 10.41 14.92
N GLY A 17 -26.78 11.01 15.20
CA GLY A 17 -25.72 10.42 16.02
C GLY A 17 -24.69 9.62 15.21
N LYS A 18 -23.56 9.28 15.84
CA LYS A 18 -22.47 8.50 15.21
C LYS A 18 -22.96 7.13 14.72
N GLU A 19 -23.87 6.52 15.47
CA GLU A 19 -24.53 5.26 15.17
C GLU A 19 -25.40 5.31 13.90
N ASN A 20 -25.83 6.50 13.45
CA ASN A 20 -26.60 6.66 12.22
C ASN A 20 -25.74 6.87 10.97
N ILE A 21 -24.41 6.95 11.11
CA ILE A 21 -23.49 7.17 9.99
C ILE A 21 -22.90 5.83 9.54
N ASN A 22 -23.19 5.39 8.31
CA ASN A 22 -22.56 4.21 7.70
C ASN A 22 -21.18 4.54 7.12
N SER A 23 -21.12 5.63 6.36
CA SER A 23 -19.87 6.11 5.77
C SER A 23 -19.97 7.62 5.57
N LEU A 24 -18.85 8.28 5.74
CA LEU A 24 -18.71 9.70 5.45
C LEU A 24 -17.65 9.87 4.36
N SER A 25 -18.00 10.64 3.34
CA SER A 25 -17.06 11.14 2.34
C SER A 25 -17.31 12.61 2.14
N HIS A 26 -16.47 13.31 1.39
CA HIS A 26 -16.74 14.70 1.05
C HIS A 26 -16.32 15.00 -0.39
N CYS A 27 -17.00 15.96 -0.99
CA CYS A 27 -16.53 16.62 -2.21
C CYS A 27 -16.04 18.04 -1.86
N ILE A 28 -15.94 18.92 -2.85
CA ILE A 28 -15.36 20.28 -2.70
C ILE A 28 -16.19 21.18 -1.76
N THR A 29 -17.51 20.97 -1.66
CA THR A 29 -18.40 21.84 -0.87
C THR A 29 -19.36 21.12 0.08
N ARG A 30 -19.35 19.77 0.12
CA ARG A 30 -20.39 18.99 0.81
C ARG A 30 -19.84 17.76 1.49
N LEU A 31 -20.26 17.57 2.73
CA LEU A 31 -20.16 16.27 3.41
C LEU A 31 -21.23 15.37 2.82
N ARG A 32 -20.88 14.12 2.54
CA ARG A 32 -21.74 13.10 1.95
C ARG A 32 -21.86 11.97 2.95
N PHE A 33 -22.93 12.02 3.72
CA PHE A 33 -23.27 10.95 4.64
C PHE A 33 -24.05 9.89 3.88
N LYS A 34 -23.63 8.64 4.02
CA LYS A 34 -24.54 7.51 3.86
C LYS A 34 -25.11 7.25 5.24
N LEU A 35 -26.33 7.70 5.50
CA LEU A 35 -26.99 7.49 6.78
C LEU A 35 -27.70 6.13 6.79
N LYS A 36 -27.85 5.54 7.97
CA LYS A 36 -28.69 4.35 8.16
C LYS A 36 -30.17 4.71 8.01
N ASP A 37 -30.54 5.87 8.54
CA ASP A 37 -31.90 6.39 8.49
C ASP A 37 -31.87 7.91 8.30
N GLU A 38 -32.29 8.38 7.12
CA GLU A 38 -32.33 9.81 6.81
C GLU A 38 -33.41 10.57 7.61
N THR A 39 -34.41 9.89 8.17
CA THR A 39 -35.49 10.53 8.94
C THR A 39 -35.04 10.98 10.33
N LYS A 40 -33.97 10.35 10.86
CA LYS A 40 -33.30 10.79 12.10
C LYS A 40 -32.46 12.04 11.93
N ALA A 41 -32.21 12.45 10.68
CA ALA A 41 -31.52 13.69 10.40
C ALA A 41 -32.49 14.86 10.53
N ASN A 42 -32.11 15.85 11.33
CA ASN A 42 -32.93 17.02 11.60
C ASN A 42 -32.62 18.12 10.58
N ASP A 43 -33.24 18.01 9.41
CA ASP A 43 -33.02 18.90 8.26
C ASP A 43 -33.17 20.38 8.62
N ASP A 44 -34.19 20.72 9.42
CA ASP A 44 -34.50 22.12 9.76
C ASP A 44 -33.47 22.70 10.73
N ILE A 45 -32.98 21.90 11.69
CA ILE A 45 -31.90 22.35 12.57
C ILE A 45 -30.61 22.50 11.77
N LEU A 46 -30.26 21.53 10.94
CA LEU A 46 -29.03 21.59 10.14
C LEU A 46 -29.04 22.74 9.14
N LYS A 47 -30.17 23.04 8.47
CA LYS A 47 -30.30 24.20 7.57
C LYS A 47 -30.14 25.54 8.29
N ASN A 48 -30.49 25.61 9.58
CA ASN A 48 -30.41 26.82 10.39
C ASN A 48 -29.13 26.88 11.26
N THR A 49 -28.24 25.88 11.14
CA THR A 49 -26.98 25.84 11.89
C THR A 49 -25.94 26.71 11.18
N ASP A 50 -25.32 27.62 11.93
CA ASP A 50 -24.28 28.51 11.39
C ASP A 50 -23.09 27.70 10.83
N GLY A 51 -22.68 28.01 9.60
CA GLY A 51 -21.68 27.24 8.85
C GLY A 51 -22.22 26.12 7.96
N ILE A 52 -23.54 25.91 7.91
CA ILE A 52 -24.23 25.04 6.94
C ILE A 52 -25.02 25.91 5.96
N VAL A 53 -24.73 25.81 4.68
CA VAL A 53 -25.40 26.58 3.61
C VAL A 53 -26.77 25.99 3.29
N THR A 54 -26.85 24.66 3.17
CA THR A 54 -28.11 23.95 2.93
C THR A 54 -27.92 22.44 3.12
N ILE A 55 -29.02 21.70 3.06
CA ILE A 55 -29.04 20.23 3.00
C ILE A 55 -29.56 19.80 1.64
N MET A 56 -28.92 18.80 1.04
CA MET A 56 -29.35 18.19 -0.22
C MET A 56 -29.41 16.67 -0.07
N LYS A 57 -30.44 16.05 -0.66
CA LYS A 57 -30.59 14.59 -0.71
C LYS A 57 -30.51 14.18 -2.18
N SER A 58 -29.49 13.42 -2.56
CA SER A 58 -29.25 13.05 -3.96
C SER A 58 -28.41 11.79 -4.06
N ALA A 59 -28.81 10.87 -4.95
CA ALA A 59 -28.14 9.59 -5.21
C ALA A 59 -27.91 8.74 -3.93
N GLY A 60 -28.93 8.67 -3.06
CA GLY A 60 -28.87 7.89 -1.81
C GLY A 60 -27.88 8.41 -0.77
N GLN A 61 -27.51 9.70 -0.85
CA GLN A 61 -26.63 10.36 0.11
C GLN A 61 -27.30 11.58 0.71
N TYR A 62 -27.19 11.69 2.04
CA TYR A 62 -27.55 12.86 2.81
C TYR A 62 -26.37 13.84 2.79
N GLN A 63 -26.54 14.97 2.09
CA GLN A 63 -25.46 15.92 1.84
C GLN A 63 -25.63 17.18 2.68
N VAL A 64 -24.68 17.43 3.58
CA VAL A 64 -24.59 18.70 4.31
C VAL A 64 -23.70 19.63 3.49
N VAL A 65 -24.30 20.68 2.92
CA VAL A 65 -23.58 21.67 2.13
C VAL A 65 -22.96 22.68 3.08
N ILE A 66 -21.65 22.55 3.25
CA ILE A 66 -20.86 23.35 4.19
C ILE A 66 -20.31 24.58 3.45
N GLY A 67 -19.81 24.39 2.23
CA GLY A 67 -19.01 25.40 1.55
C GLY A 67 -17.54 24.99 1.50
N ASN A 68 -16.63 25.95 1.37
CA ASN A 68 -15.25 25.65 1.01
C ASN A 68 -14.42 25.08 2.19
N HIS A 69 -14.89 25.15 3.44
CA HIS A 69 -14.30 24.49 4.62
C HIS A 69 -14.65 23.02 4.79
N VAL A 70 -15.41 22.41 3.87
CA VAL A 70 -15.90 21.04 4.05
C VAL A 70 -14.81 20.02 4.43
N GLY A 71 -13.58 20.17 3.93
CA GLY A 71 -12.47 19.27 4.28
C GLY A 71 -12.05 19.39 5.74
N ASP A 72 -12.00 20.61 6.29
CA ASP A 72 -11.66 20.83 7.70
C ASP A 72 -12.82 20.39 8.62
N VAL A 73 -14.06 20.60 8.19
CA VAL A 73 -15.24 20.07 8.90
C VAL A 73 -15.29 18.54 8.82
N PHE A 74 -14.90 17.94 7.70
CA PHE A 74 -14.83 16.48 7.53
C PHE A 74 -13.85 15.86 8.52
N GLU A 75 -12.64 16.41 8.67
CA GLU A 75 -11.65 15.92 9.65
C GLU A 75 -12.23 15.97 11.09
N ASP A 76 -12.87 17.08 11.46
CA ASP A 76 -13.47 17.23 12.78
C ASP A 76 -14.69 16.29 12.96
N VAL A 77 -15.51 16.09 11.94
CA VAL A 77 -16.66 15.15 11.97
C VAL A 77 -16.18 13.70 12.06
N MET A 78 -15.14 13.31 11.32
CA MET A 78 -14.53 11.98 11.42
C MET A 78 -14.00 11.72 12.83
N SER A 79 -13.30 12.71 13.41
CA SER A 79 -12.81 12.64 14.79
C SER A 79 -13.94 12.54 15.82
N VAL A 80 -15.01 13.33 15.68
CA VAL A 80 -16.16 13.32 16.61
C VAL A 80 -17.01 12.05 16.45
N ALA A 81 -17.14 11.54 15.22
CA ALA A 81 -17.89 10.31 14.94
C ALA A 81 -17.11 9.03 15.28
N GLY A 82 -15.79 9.13 15.52
CA GLY A 82 -14.93 7.97 15.77
C GLY A 82 -14.69 7.13 14.53
N LEU A 83 -14.84 7.72 13.34
CA LEU A 83 -14.59 7.08 12.06
C LEU A 83 -13.13 7.33 11.68
N SER A 84 -12.34 6.28 11.48
CA SER A 84 -10.93 6.41 11.07
C SER A 84 -10.78 6.08 9.59
N GLU A 85 -10.15 6.97 8.82
CA GLU A 85 -9.58 6.59 7.53
C GLU A 85 -8.31 5.77 7.81
N GLY A 86 -8.41 4.44 7.77
CA GLY A 86 -7.31 3.49 7.53
C GLY A 86 -5.91 3.91 7.99
N GLY A 87 -5.78 4.34 9.24
CA GLY A 87 -4.57 4.91 9.80
C GLY A 87 -4.77 5.09 11.30
N SER A 88 -4.55 4.02 12.04
CA SER A 88 -4.36 4.10 13.49
C SER A 88 -3.22 5.10 13.75
N GLU A 89 -3.51 6.20 14.43
CA GLU A 89 -2.48 6.98 15.11
C GLU A 89 -1.92 6.07 16.22
N GLU A 90 -0.81 5.39 15.93
CA GLU A 90 -0.02 4.76 16.97
C GLU A 90 0.58 5.85 17.88
N PRO A 91 0.66 5.58 19.19
CA PRO A 91 1.23 6.54 20.12
C PRO A 91 2.69 6.81 19.74
N ASP A 92 3.05 8.09 19.74
CA ASP A 92 4.38 8.63 19.45
C ASP A 92 5.39 8.08 20.50
N GLU A 93 5.88 6.85 20.31
CA GLU A 93 7.12 6.43 20.93
C GLU A 93 8.21 7.40 20.47
N LYS A 94 9.14 7.74 21.36
CA LYS A 94 10.28 8.61 21.05
C LYS A 94 11.25 7.92 20.08
N MET A 95 10.84 7.80 18.82
CA MET A 95 11.64 7.26 17.74
C MET A 95 12.74 8.26 17.39
N ASN A 96 13.96 7.76 17.23
CA ASN A 96 15.04 8.57 16.69
C ASN A 96 14.73 8.95 15.22
N ILE A 97 15.31 10.05 14.72
CA ILE A 97 15.12 10.58 13.36
C ILE A 97 15.34 9.49 12.30
N PHE A 98 16.35 8.64 12.51
CA PHE A 98 16.65 7.52 11.60
C PHE A 98 15.53 6.46 11.58
N ASP A 99 14.96 6.15 12.74
CA ASP A 99 13.88 5.17 12.86
C ASP A 99 12.59 5.71 12.25
N ARG A 100 12.32 7.00 12.44
CA ARG A 100 11.21 7.70 11.80
C ARG A 100 11.35 7.71 10.28
N LEU A 101 12.56 7.90 9.75
CA LEU A 101 12.81 7.84 8.31
C LEU A 101 12.56 6.43 7.76
N ILE A 102 13.06 5.38 8.43
CA ILE A 102 12.79 3.99 8.04
C ILE A 102 11.29 3.69 8.07
N ASP A 103 10.58 4.14 9.09
CA ASP A 103 9.14 3.97 9.20
C ASP A 103 8.37 4.71 8.08
N ILE A 104 8.78 5.94 7.73
CA ILE A 104 8.20 6.66 6.59
C ILE A 104 8.45 5.92 5.28
N ILE A 105 9.69 5.48 5.03
CA ILE A 105 10.02 4.73 3.82
C ILE A 105 9.23 3.42 3.80
N SER A 106 9.33 2.60 4.84
CA SER A 106 8.68 1.29 4.92
C SER A 106 7.16 1.40 4.75
N GLY A 107 6.52 2.32 5.48
CA GLY A 107 5.08 2.57 5.39
C GLY A 107 4.63 3.12 4.03
N SER A 108 5.48 3.89 3.35
CA SER A 108 5.16 4.41 2.01
C SER A 108 5.16 3.32 0.93
N PHE A 109 5.92 2.23 1.11
CA PHE A 109 5.99 1.10 0.17
C PHE A 109 4.92 0.03 0.37
N GLN A 110 4.46 -0.21 1.60
CA GLN A 110 3.48 -1.27 1.92
C GLN A 110 2.31 -1.38 0.93
N PRO A 111 1.64 -0.27 0.53
CA PRO A 111 0.45 -0.34 -0.32
C PRO A 111 0.68 -0.89 -1.73
N PHE A 112 1.93 -0.98 -2.20
CA PHE A 112 2.25 -1.41 -3.57
C PHE A 112 3.37 -2.46 -3.64
N LEU A 113 3.73 -3.11 -2.52
CA LEU A 113 4.77 -4.14 -2.50
C LEU A 113 4.48 -5.32 -3.43
N GLY A 114 3.21 -5.75 -3.53
CA GLY A 114 2.81 -6.84 -4.43
C GLY A 114 3.10 -6.50 -5.89
N VAL A 115 2.80 -5.26 -6.31
CA VAL A 115 3.09 -4.77 -7.66
C VAL A 115 4.59 -4.69 -7.89
N LEU A 116 5.36 -4.16 -6.92
CA LEU A 116 6.81 -4.08 -6.99
C LEU A 116 7.46 -5.46 -7.18
N ALA A 117 6.96 -6.47 -6.44
CA ALA A 117 7.42 -7.85 -6.55
C ALA A 117 7.09 -8.48 -7.91
N ALA A 118 5.87 -8.30 -8.40
CA ALA A 118 5.45 -8.79 -9.72
C ALA A 118 6.29 -8.16 -10.85
N SER A 119 6.49 -6.85 -10.79
CA SER A 119 7.32 -6.09 -11.72
C SER A 119 8.79 -6.55 -11.72
N GLY A 120 9.39 -6.76 -10.54
CA GLY A 120 10.75 -7.29 -10.42
C GLY A 120 10.88 -8.73 -10.94
N MET A 121 9.90 -9.57 -10.65
CA MET A 121 9.82 -10.94 -11.18
C MET A 121 9.73 -10.96 -12.72
N LEU A 122 8.88 -10.10 -13.30
CA LEU A 122 8.76 -9.98 -14.76
C LEU A 122 10.10 -9.62 -15.40
N LYS A 123 10.79 -8.58 -14.89
CA LYS A 123 12.12 -8.20 -15.37
C LYS A 123 13.12 -9.36 -15.27
N GLY A 124 13.05 -10.11 -14.17
CA GLY A 124 13.93 -11.26 -13.96
C GLY A 124 13.70 -12.41 -14.92
N ILE A 125 12.45 -12.80 -15.15
CA ILE A 125 12.07 -13.86 -16.11
C ILE A 125 12.47 -13.45 -17.53
N LEU A 126 12.23 -12.21 -17.93
CA LEU A 126 12.64 -11.71 -19.25
C LEU A 126 14.16 -11.75 -19.42
N SER A 127 14.90 -11.36 -18.37
CA SER A 127 16.37 -11.48 -18.35
C SER A 127 16.82 -12.94 -18.52
N ALA A 128 16.09 -13.89 -17.94
CA ALA A 128 16.35 -15.32 -18.12
C ALA A 128 16.06 -15.81 -19.54
N PHE A 129 14.97 -15.36 -20.16
CA PHE A 129 14.65 -15.72 -21.54
C PHE A 129 15.73 -15.24 -22.52
N VAL A 130 16.27 -14.04 -22.28
CA VAL A 130 17.40 -13.52 -23.06
C VAL A 130 18.65 -14.38 -22.84
N ALA A 131 18.97 -14.70 -21.60
CA ALA A 131 20.15 -15.50 -21.27
C ALA A 131 20.09 -16.94 -21.84
N PHE A 132 18.91 -17.56 -21.90
CA PHE A 132 18.72 -18.89 -22.49
C PHE A 132 18.57 -18.89 -24.02
N GLY A 133 18.60 -17.71 -24.65
CA GLY A 133 18.42 -17.58 -26.09
C GLY A 133 16.98 -17.85 -26.57
N TRP A 134 16.00 -17.87 -25.68
CA TRP A 134 14.58 -18.01 -26.02
C TRP A 134 13.99 -16.72 -26.60
N MET A 135 14.63 -15.58 -26.32
CA MET A 135 14.22 -14.28 -26.80
C MET A 135 15.45 -13.39 -27.03
N SER A 136 15.37 -12.47 -28.00
CA SER A 136 16.40 -11.44 -28.20
C SER A 136 16.16 -10.26 -27.25
N GLY A 137 17.21 -9.81 -26.56
CA GLY A 137 17.18 -8.57 -25.76
C GLY A 137 17.00 -7.30 -26.59
N ASP A 138 17.24 -7.38 -27.90
CA ASP A 138 16.99 -6.27 -28.83
C ASP A 138 15.58 -6.31 -29.45
N GLY A 139 14.85 -7.40 -29.25
CA GLY A 139 13.51 -7.58 -29.80
C GLY A 139 12.48 -6.64 -29.16
N ASP A 140 11.54 -6.16 -29.97
CA ASP A 140 10.52 -5.19 -29.54
C ASP A 140 9.63 -5.75 -28.42
N LEU A 141 9.33 -7.06 -28.44
CA LEU A 141 8.55 -7.71 -27.39
C LEU A 141 9.29 -7.70 -26.04
N TYR A 142 10.60 -7.99 -26.03
CA TYR A 142 11.41 -7.89 -24.81
C TYR A 142 11.38 -6.46 -24.28
N LYS A 143 11.67 -5.48 -25.15
CA LYS A 143 11.69 -4.06 -24.78
C LYS A 143 10.35 -3.64 -24.19
N LEU A 144 9.24 -4.01 -24.83
CA LEU A 144 7.89 -3.70 -24.34
C LEU A 144 7.65 -4.29 -22.94
N LEU A 145 7.84 -5.60 -22.78
CA LEU A 145 7.55 -6.28 -21.51
C LEU A 145 8.52 -5.86 -20.40
N PHE A 146 9.79 -5.61 -20.72
CA PHE A 146 10.78 -5.15 -19.76
C PHE A 146 10.42 -3.75 -19.25
N ASN A 147 9.99 -2.84 -20.13
CA ASN A 147 9.53 -1.51 -19.73
C ASN A 147 8.22 -1.56 -18.92
N VAL A 148 7.31 -2.51 -19.20
CA VAL A 148 6.14 -2.77 -18.33
C VAL A 148 6.59 -3.17 -16.91
N GLY A 149 7.58 -4.07 -16.82
CA GLY A 149 8.19 -4.43 -15.54
C GLY A 149 8.93 -3.26 -14.88
N ASP A 150 9.53 -2.37 -15.65
CA ASP A 150 10.31 -1.24 -15.14
C ASP A 150 9.45 -0.06 -14.68
N ALA A 151 8.21 0.06 -15.16
CA ALA A 151 7.35 1.22 -14.96
C ALA A 151 7.20 1.63 -13.49
N ILE A 152 6.95 0.68 -12.58
CA ILE A 152 6.78 1.00 -11.14
C ILE A 152 8.09 1.47 -10.49
N PHE A 153 9.24 1.01 -10.99
CA PHE A 153 10.54 1.44 -10.51
C PHE A 153 10.85 2.85 -11.03
N TYR A 154 10.64 3.07 -12.33
CA TYR A 154 10.88 4.36 -12.97
C TYR A 154 10.00 5.48 -12.38
N PHE A 155 8.68 5.22 -12.27
CA PHE A 155 7.68 6.16 -11.76
C PHE A 155 7.45 6.05 -10.25
N MET A 156 8.37 5.41 -9.52
CA MET A 156 8.31 5.25 -8.07
C MET A 156 8.05 6.57 -7.31
N PRO A 157 8.62 7.73 -7.71
CA PRO A 157 8.30 8.99 -7.04
C PRO A 157 6.81 9.34 -7.05
N ILE A 158 6.05 8.96 -8.09
CA ILE A 158 4.61 9.24 -8.19
C ILE A 158 3.83 8.49 -7.11
N VAL A 159 4.10 7.18 -6.99
CA VAL A 159 3.39 6.30 -6.05
C VAL A 159 3.78 6.66 -4.61
N ILE A 160 5.06 6.91 -4.34
CA ILE A 160 5.54 7.34 -3.03
C ILE A 160 5.01 8.72 -2.68
N GLY A 161 4.88 9.63 -3.66
CA GLY A 161 4.26 10.93 -3.47
C GLY A 161 2.82 10.81 -2.96
N TYR A 162 2.04 9.87 -3.50
CA TYR A 162 0.69 9.56 -3.02
C TYR A 162 0.69 8.95 -1.62
N THR A 163 1.47 7.90 -1.37
CA THR A 163 1.45 7.20 -0.07
C THR A 163 2.03 8.04 1.06
N SER A 164 3.09 8.81 0.80
CA SER A 164 3.68 9.74 1.76
C SER A 164 2.75 10.89 2.11
N SER A 165 1.91 11.33 1.16
CA SER A 165 0.94 12.42 1.41
C SER A 165 -0.03 12.06 2.52
N LYS A 166 -0.50 10.80 2.56
CA LYS A 166 -1.36 10.30 3.64
C LYS A 166 -0.66 10.42 4.99
N LYS A 167 0.62 10.02 5.06
CA LYS A 167 1.44 10.07 6.28
C LYS A 167 1.69 11.50 6.78
N PHE A 168 1.89 12.45 5.86
CA PHE A 168 2.13 13.86 6.21
C PHE A 168 0.86 14.73 6.28
N LYS A 169 -0.34 14.14 6.09
CA LYS A 169 -1.62 14.85 6.02
C LYS A 169 -1.64 15.92 4.91
N LEU A 170 -0.97 15.64 3.77
CA LEU A 170 -1.05 16.41 2.52
C LEU A 170 -2.17 15.82 1.65
N ALA A 171 -2.85 16.63 0.85
CA ALA A 171 -3.80 16.12 -0.14
C ALA A 171 -3.11 15.10 -1.09
N PRO A 172 -3.60 13.84 -1.19
CA PRO A 172 -2.86 12.77 -1.91
C PRO A 172 -2.56 13.07 -3.37
N ILE A 173 -3.48 13.74 -4.07
CA ILE A 173 -3.30 14.15 -5.46
C ILE A 173 -2.19 15.20 -5.60
N VAL A 174 -2.01 16.07 -4.60
CA VAL A 174 -0.93 17.07 -4.60
C VAL A 174 0.43 16.38 -4.49
N GLY A 175 0.60 15.40 -3.59
CA GLY A 175 1.87 14.66 -3.52
C GLY A 175 2.12 13.76 -4.71
N MET A 176 1.07 13.17 -5.29
CA MET A 176 1.20 12.47 -6.58
C MET A 176 1.70 13.42 -7.68
N THR A 177 1.16 14.65 -7.73
CA THR A 177 1.58 15.69 -8.67
C THR A 177 3.03 16.12 -8.44
N ILE A 178 3.47 16.21 -7.18
CA ILE A 178 4.89 16.44 -6.84
C ILE A 178 5.77 15.32 -7.40
N GLY A 179 5.37 14.06 -7.22
CA GLY A 179 6.08 12.91 -7.78
C GLY A 179 6.13 12.93 -9.32
N MET A 180 5.02 13.32 -9.97
CA MET A 180 4.95 13.51 -11.42
C MET A 180 5.90 14.61 -11.90
N ALA A 181 5.97 15.74 -11.18
CA ALA A 181 6.89 16.82 -11.48
C ALA A 181 8.35 16.36 -11.41
N LEU A 182 8.71 15.56 -10.40
CA LEU A 182 10.04 14.96 -10.28
C LEU A 182 10.35 13.96 -11.41
N CYS A 183 9.35 13.30 -11.98
CA CYS A 183 9.53 12.38 -13.11
C CYS A 183 9.43 13.06 -14.48
N MET A 184 9.19 14.37 -14.54
CA MET A 184 8.96 15.07 -15.81
C MET A 184 10.21 14.97 -16.70
N PRO A 185 10.12 14.43 -17.94
CA PRO A 185 11.27 14.26 -18.82
C PRO A 185 12.02 15.57 -19.05
N ALA A 186 11.29 16.67 -19.29
CA ALA A 186 11.86 17.99 -19.52
C ALA A 186 12.69 18.54 -18.34
N LEU A 187 12.59 17.95 -17.15
CA LEU A 187 13.34 18.34 -15.95
C LEU A 187 14.44 17.34 -15.57
N GLN A 188 14.55 16.21 -16.26
CA GLN A 188 15.63 15.25 -16.04
C GLN A 188 16.95 15.79 -16.62
N LYS A 189 18.07 15.46 -15.97
CA LYS A 189 19.41 15.93 -16.35
C LYS A 189 19.73 15.64 -17.82
N ASP A 190 19.50 14.42 -18.27
CA ASP A 190 19.94 13.96 -19.59
C ASP A 190 19.09 14.59 -20.71
N THR A 191 17.77 14.66 -20.53
CA THR A 191 16.87 15.33 -21.48
C THR A 191 17.12 16.83 -21.52
N LEU A 192 17.36 17.46 -20.37
CA LEU A 192 17.67 18.89 -20.32
C LEU A 192 18.98 19.19 -21.04
N ALA A 193 20.02 18.37 -20.84
CA ALA A 193 21.28 18.48 -21.56
C ALA A 193 21.08 18.36 -23.09
N ALA A 194 20.31 17.36 -23.54
CA ALA A 194 20.01 17.15 -24.95
C ALA A 194 19.18 18.29 -25.57
N LEU A 195 18.22 18.85 -24.85
CA LEU A 195 17.42 19.99 -25.31
C LEU A 195 18.27 21.24 -25.55
N PHE A 196 19.25 21.50 -24.67
CA PHE A 196 20.19 22.59 -24.87
C PHE A 196 21.09 22.36 -26.08
N GLU A 197 21.65 21.15 -26.22
CA GLU A 197 22.46 20.77 -27.38
C GLU A 197 21.69 20.97 -28.69
N ALA A 198 20.44 20.50 -28.76
CA ALA A 198 19.57 20.66 -29.92
C ALA A 198 19.20 22.13 -30.21
N ALA A 199 19.10 22.97 -29.19
CA ALA A 199 18.83 24.40 -29.34
C ALA A 199 20.05 25.22 -29.80
N GLY A 200 21.23 24.59 -29.97
CA GLY A 200 22.48 25.28 -30.30
C GLY A 200 22.96 26.24 -29.19
N THR A 201 22.34 26.15 -28.02
CA THR A 201 22.73 26.90 -26.82
C THR A 201 23.53 25.95 -25.96
N THR A 202 24.73 26.33 -25.53
CA THR A 202 25.37 25.56 -24.46
C THR A 202 24.41 25.53 -23.28
N PRO A 203 24.18 24.36 -22.64
CA PRO A 203 23.54 24.36 -21.34
C PRO A 203 24.28 25.42 -20.53
N ALA A 204 23.57 26.19 -19.73
CA ALA A 204 24.28 26.93 -18.71
C ALA A 204 24.91 25.82 -17.84
N VAL A 205 26.20 25.58 -18.05
CA VAL A 205 26.99 24.59 -17.35
C VAL A 205 27.72 25.39 -16.29
N VAL A 206 27.71 24.92 -15.06
CA VAL A 206 28.46 25.63 -14.02
C VAL A 206 29.94 25.61 -14.44
N GLY A 207 30.54 26.79 -14.63
CA GLY A 207 31.90 26.91 -15.17
C GLY A 207 33.00 26.60 -14.16
N SER A 208 32.69 26.63 -12.86
CA SER A 208 33.66 26.42 -11.78
C SER A 208 32.98 25.96 -10.48
N GLY A 209 33.77 25.40 -9.56
CA GLY A 209 33.30 24.93 -8.26
C GLY A 209 32.67 23.53 -8.30
N ILE A 210 32.06 23.12 -7.19
CA ILE A 210 31.59 21.74 -6.97
C ILE A 210 30.47 21.27 -7.89
N PHE A 211 29.90 22.17 -8.70
CA PHE A 211 28.86 21.85 -9.67
C PHE A 211 29.37 21.88 -11.11
N GLN A 212 30.69 22.02 -11.32
CA GLN A 212 31.30 22.16 -12.63
C GLN A 212 30.84 21.04 -13.58
N GLY A 213 30.50 21.39 -14.83
CA GLY A 213 30.04 20.39 -15.80
C GLY A 213 28.58 19.99 -15.67
N THR A 214 27.86 20.48 -14.65
CA THR A 214 26.44 20.15 -14.45
C THR A 214 25.54 21.15 -15.19
N ALA A 215 24.62 20.64 -16.01
CA ALA A 215 23.58 21.44 -16.64
C ALA A 215 22.64 22.03 -15.58
N TYR A 216 22.19 23.27 -15.79
CA TYR A 216 21.20 23.91 -14.95
C TYR A 216 20.22 24.76 -15.76
N MET A 217 19.05 25.00 -15.19
CA MET A 217 18.10 26.01 -15.67
C MET A 217 18.08 27.21 -14.71
N LYS A 218 17.57 28.37 -15.14
CA LYS A 218 17.51 29.57 -14.28
C LYS A 218 16.08 29.84 -13.83
N LEU A 219 15.83 29.75 -12.53
CA LEU A 219 14.61 30.26 -11.91
C LEU A 219 14.68 31.80 -11.83
N PHE A 220 13.61 32.46 -12.30
CA PHE A 220 13.54 33.93 -12.45
C PHE A 220 14.69 34.54 -13.26
N GLY A 221 15.31 33.77 -14.16
CA GLY A 221 16.45 34.22 -14.97
C GLY A 221 17.76 34.39 -14.21
N VAL A 222 17.80 34.12 -12.89
CA VAL A 222 18.96 34.39 -12.03
C VAL A 222 19.40 33.17 -11.23
N ILE A 223 18.47 32.46 -10.59
CA ILE A 223 18.81 31.42 -9.61
C ILE A 223 19.03 30.09 -10.34
N PRO A 224 20.24 29.48 -10.27
CA PRO A 224 20.50 28.20 -10.94
C PRO A 224 19.77 27.06 -10.22
N VAL A 225 19.01 26.29 -10.98
CA VAL A 225 18.38 25.03 -10.58
C VAL A 225 19.17 23.90 -11.23
N ILE A 226 19.99 23.24 -10.41
CA ILE A 226 20.91 22.19 -10.85
C ILE A 226 20.11 20.97 -11.31
N ALA A 227 20.35 20.53 -12.55
CA ALA A 227 19.64 19.41 -13.13
C ALA A 227 20.12 18.09 -12.52
N ASN A 228 19.17 17.20 -12.24
CA ASN A 228 19.45 15.86 -11.72
C ASN A 228 18.39 14.87 -12.24
N ASN A 229 18.67 13.58 -12.13
CA ASN A 229 17.70 12.54 -12.43
C ASN A 229 17.00 12.14 -11.12
N TYR A 230 15.67 12.29 -11.08
CA TYR A 230 14.87 12.01 -9.89
C TYR A 230 13.98 10.77 -10.05
N VAL A 231 13.94 10.20 -11.26
CA VAL A 231 13.29 8.91 -11.53
C VAL A 231 13.92 7.80 -10.70
N SER A 232 13.13 6.81 -10.31
CA SER A 232 13.56 5.72 -9.41
C SER A 232 14.10 6.15 -8.03
N SER A 233 13.95 7.42 -7.64
CA SER A 233 14.37 7.91 -6.32
C SER A 233 13.23 7.86 -5.29
N VAL A 234 13.57 7.49 -4.06
CA VAL A 234 12.59 7.36 -2.96
C VAL A 234 12.57 8.60 -2.08
N VAL A 235 13.75 8.97 -1.60
CA VAL A 235 13.91 9.96 -0.54
C VAL A 235 13.57 11.40 -0.98
N PRO A 236 13.94 11.85 -2.20
CA PRO A 236 13.60 13.20 -2.67
C PRO A 236 12.11 13.55 -2.58
N VAL A 237 11.24 12.69 -3.09
CA VAL A 237 9.79 12.97 -3.10
C VAL A 237 9.21 13.03 -1.68
N ILE A 238 9.69 12.18 -0.77
CA ILE A 238 9.26 12.17 0.64
C ILE A 238 9.56 13.52 1.28
N PHE A 239 10.75 14.09 1.04
CA PHE A 239 11.12 15.40 1.56
C PHE A 239 10.28 16.53 0.97
N VAL A 240 10.05 16.53 -0.35
CA VAL A 240 9.21 17.56 -0.98
C VAL A 240 7.77 17.48 -0.47
N VAL A 241 7.22 16.27 -0.30
CA VAL A 241 5.87 16.07 0.25
C VAL A 241 5.79 16.53 1.71
N ALA A 242 6.80 16.20 2.53
CA ALA A 242 6.87 16.65 3.92
C ALA A 242 6.91 18.18 4.03
N PHE A 243 7.68 18.83 3.16
CA PHE A 243 7.74 20.29 3.07
C PHE A 243 6.41 20.88 2.56
N ALA A 244 5.83 20.29 1.51
CA ALA A 244 4.55 20.68 0.95
C ALA A 244 3.42 20.62 1.98
N ALA A 245 3.45 19.64 2.89
CA ALA A 245 2.49 19.55 3.98
C ALA A 245 2.56 20.77 4.92
N GLN A 246 3.77 21.30 5.19
CA GLN A 246 3.92 22.52 6.00
C GLN A 246 3.41 23.75 5.25
N ILE A 247 3.70 23.85 3.95
CA ILE A 247 3.17 24.93 3.10
C ILE A 247 1.66 24.87 3.03
N GLN A 248 1.05 23.68 2.95
CA GLN A 248 -0.40 23.50 2.94
C GLN A 248 -1.03 24.02 4.24
N LYS A 249 -0.45 23.68 5.40
CA LYS A 249 -0.93 24.18 6.70
C LYS A 249 -0.88 25.70 6.78
N LEU A 250 0.21 26.30 6.29
CA LEU A 250 0.35 27.76 6.26
C LEU A 250 -0.64 28.41 5.28
N ALA A 251 -0.77 27.85 4.07
CA ALA A 251 -1.66 28.33 3.03
C ALA A 251 -3.13 28.28 3.49
N LYS A 252 -3.58 27.15 4.08
CA LYS A 252 -4.92 27.03 4.68
C LYS A 252 -5.18 28.06 5.79
N ARG A 253 -4.14 28.49 6.52
CA ARG A 253 -4.27 29.51 7.57
C ARG A 253 -4.40 30.93 7.02
N ILE A 254 -3.72 31.23 5.91
CA ILE A 254 -3.65 32.58 5.32
C ILE A 254 -4.79 32.82 4.32
N ILE A 255 -5.11 31.81 3.52
CA ILE A 255 -6.01 31.96 2.37
C ILE A 255 -7.46 31.89 2.86
N PRO A 256 -8.32 32.86 2.46
CA PRO A 256 -9.74 32.81 2.77
C PRO A 256 -10.37 31.54 2.24
N GLU A 257 -11.18 30.93 3.09
CA GLU A 257 -11.79 29.63 2.87
C GLU A 257 -12.48 29.52 1.50
N MET A 258 -13.19 30.58 1.07
CA MET A 258 -13.93 30.66 -0.20
C MET A 258 -13.11 30.29 -1.45
N ILE A 259 -11.79 30.49 -1.40
CA ILE A 259 -10.89 30.29 -2.52
C ILE A 259 -9.83 29.22 -2.26
N GLN A 260 -9.84 28.57 -1.08
CA GLN A 260 -8.81 27.61 -0.68
C GLN A 260 -8.68 26.43 -1.65
N ASN A 261 -9.80 25.94 -2.18
CA ASN A 261 -9.82 24.80 -3.11
C ASN A 261 -8.96 25.00 -4.37
N PHE A 262 -8.75 26.25 -4.79
CA PHE A 262 -7.91 26.58 -5.93
C PHE A 262 -6.54 27.08 -5.50
N PHE A 263 -6.50 28.02 -4.56
CA PHE A 263 -5.26 28.70 -4.21
C PHE A 263 -4.36 27.90 -3.29
N VAL A 264 -4.89 27.06 -2.40
CA VAL A 264 -4.04 26.22 -1.53
C VAL A 264 -3.20 25.25 -2.37
N PRO A 265 -3.77 24.39 -3.26
CA PRO A 265 -2.96 23.53 -4.11
C PRO A 265 -2.01 24.30 -5.03
N LEU A 266 -2.46 25.43 -5.58
CA LEU A 266 -1.66 26.30 -6.43
C LEU A 266 -0.38 26.76 -5.72
N PHE A 267 -0.50 27.36 -4.53
CA PHE A 267 0.66 27.85 -3.77
C PHE A 267 1.50 26.71 -3.23
N VAL A 268 0.89 25.60 -2.80
CA VAL A 268 1.64 24.42 -2.36
C VAL A 268 2.55 23.91 -3.49
N LEU A 269 2.03 23.76 -4.71
CA LEU A 269 2.84 23.31 -5.84
C LEU A 269 3.85 24.38 -6.29
N MET A 270 3.42 25.63 -6.44
CA MET A 270 4.25 26.74 -6.90
C MET A 270 5.42 27.05 -5.96
N ILE A 271 5.31 26.75 -4.67
CA ILE A 271 6.38 26.93 -3.70
C ILE A 271 7.18 25.63 -3.55
N SER A 272 6.50 24.52 -3.26
CA SER A 272 7.19 23.29 -2.83
C SER A 272 7.96 22.62 -3.95
N VAL A 273 7.45 22.63 -5.19
CA VAL A 273 8.12 21.99 -6.32
C VAL A 273 9.39 22.76 -6.72
N PRO A 274 9.37 24.09 -6.97
CA PRO A 274 10.59 24.82 -7.27
C PRO A 274 11.62 24.81 -6.12
N VAL A 275 11.17 24.92 -4.86
CA VAL A 275 12.08 24.79 -3.70
C VAL A 275 12.67 23.39 -3.63
N GLY A 276 11.87 22.36 -3.91
CA GLY A 276 12.33 20.97 -4.02
C GLY A 276 13.49 20.83 -5.00
N PHE A 277 13.33 21.31 -6.24
CA PHE A 277 14.41 21.27 -7.23
C PHE A 277 15.62 22.14 -6.84
N LEU A 278 15.38 23.32 -6.26
CA LEU A 278 16.43 24.24 -5.84
C LEU A 278 17.31 23.66 -4.72
N VAL A 279 16.73 22.89 -3.81
CA VAL A 279 17.45 22.30 -2.67
C VAL A 279 17.99 20.91 -3.00
N ILE A 280 17.14 20.03 -3.54
CA ILE A 280 17.47 18.62 -3.72
C ILE A 280 18.53 18.45 -4.80
N GLY A 281 18.44 19.17 -5.93
CA GLY A 281 19.40 19.08 -7.02
C GLY A 281 20.85 19.30 -6.53
N PRO A 282 21.15 20.44 -5.88
CA PRO A 282 22.46 20.69 -5.29
C PRO A 282 22.88 19.65 -4.25
N VAL A 283 21.99 19.25 -3.34
CA VAL A 283 22.31 18.26 -2.30
C VAL A 283 22.71 16.92 -2.91
N ILE A 284 21.93 16.40 -3.86
CA ILE A 284 22.24 15.15 -4.56
C ILE A 284 23.57 15.28 -5.31
N THR A 285 23.81 16.41 -6.00
CA THR A 285 25.07 16.60 -6.74
C THR A 285 26.28 16.66 -5.81
N ILE A 286 26.18 17.37 -4.68
CA ILE A 286 27.25 17.42 -3.66
C ILE A 286 27.54 16.01 -3.14
N LEU A 287 26.50 15.27 -2.74
CA LEU A 287 26.66 13.92 -2.23
C LEU A 287 27.25 12.98 -3.29
N THR A 288 26.76 13.06 -4.53
CA THR A 288 27.25 12.28 -5.67
C THR A 288 28.74 12.54 -5.90
N ASN A 289 29.17 13.81 -5.94
CA ASN A 289 30.57 14.17 -6.14
C ASN A 289 31.46 13.74 -4.96
N LEU A 290 30.96 13.89 -3.73
CA LEU A 290 31.66 13.43 -2.53
C LEU A 290 31.83 11.90 -2.55
N PHE A 291 30.78 11.16 -2.90
CA PHE A 291 30.85 9.71 -3.05
C PHE A 291 31.82 9.34 -4.16
N GLN A 292 31.76 9.96 -5.34
CA GLN A 292 32.68 9.69 -6.43
C GLN A 292 34.14 9.87 -6.03
N VAL A 293 34.51 11.04 -5.49
CA VAL A 293 35.88 11.33 -5.05
C VAL A 293 36.30 10.41 -3.90
N GLY A 294 35.40 10.16 -2.94
CA GLY A 294 35.67 9.27 -1.81
C GLY A 294 35.91 7.83 -2.28
N PHE A 295 35.06 7.32 -3.17
CA PHE A 295 35.19 5.98 -3.75
C PHE A 295 36.47 5.83 -4.56
N GLU A 296 36.82 6.84 -5.36
CA GLU A 296 38.08 6.85 -6.11
C GLU A 296 39.30 6.87 -5.16
N ALA A 297 39.27 7.68 -4.10
CA ALA A 297 40.34 7.72 -3.10
C ALA A 297 40.51 6.38 -2.38
N VAL A 298 39.41 5.73 -1.99
CA VAL A 298 39.44 4.40 -1.36
C VAL A 298 39.94 3.34 -2.36
N ALA A 299 39.50 3.37 -3.61
CA ALA A 299 39.96 2.45 -4.66
C ALA A 299 41.47 2.56 -4.90
N ASN A 300 41.99 3.79 -4.96
CA ASN A 300 43.42 4.06 -5.12
C ASN A 300 44.25 3.64 -3.90
N PHE A 301 43.70 3.76 -2.69
CA PHE A 301 44.37 3.33 -1.47
C PHE A 301 44.38 1.79 -1.32
N SER A 302 43.23 1.15 -1.50
CA SER A 302 43.09 -0.31 -1.41
C SER A 302 41.85 -0.79 -2.16
N PRO A 303 42.02 -1.54 -3.27
CA PRO A 303 40.92 -2.15 -3.99
C PRO A 303 40.04 -3.05 -3.10
N ILE A 304 40.64 -3.77 -2.15
CA ILE A 304 39.90 -4.63 -1.22
C ILE A 304 39.02 -3.79 -0.29
N LEU A 305 39.56 -2.71 0.27
CA LEU A 305 38.78 -1.79 1.11
C LEU A 305 37.65 -1.14 0.30
N TYR A 306 37.91 -0.79 -0.96
CA TYR A 306 36.88 -0.31 -1.87
C TYR A 306 35.74 -1.31 -2.03
N GLY A 307 36.07 -2.60 -2.20
CA GLY A 307 35.11 -3.69 -2.23
C GLY A 307 34.24 -3.77 -0.96
N VAL A 308 34.86 -3.65 0.21
CA VAL A 308 34.15 -3.61 1.50
C VAL A 308 33.18 -2.43 1.55
N VAL A 309 33.68 -1.22 1.27
CA VAL A 309 32.90 0.02 1.42
C VAL A 309 31.76 0.05 0.41
N LEU A 310 32.03 -0.23 -0.86
CA LEU A 310 31.00 -0.21 -1.90
C LEU A 310 29.97 -1.32 -1.68
N GLY A 311 30.41 -2.55 -1.40
CA GLY A 311 29.50 -3.67 -1.14
C GLY A 311 28.56 -3.37 0.03
N THR A 312 29.11 -2.84 1.14
CA THR A 312 28.33 -2.48 2.34
C THR A 312 27.36 -1.33 2.07
N LEU A 313 27.78 -0.29 1.36
CA LEU A 313 26.97 0.91 1.16
C LEU A 313 25.99 0.82 -0.01
N TRP A 314 26.14 -0.16 -0.91
CA TRP A 314 25.36 -0.22 -2.15
C TRP A 314 23.84 -0.13 -1.92
N GLN A 315 23.28 -0.94 -1.01
CA GLN A 315 21.83 -0.92 -0.76
C GLN A 315 21.37 0.41 -0.13
N VAL A 316 22.21 1.03 0.69
CA VAL A 316 21.92 2.37 1.23
C VAL A 316 21.89 3.39 0.09
N LEU A 317 22.86 3.34 -0.81
CA LEU A 317 22.88 4.20 -1.99
C LEU A 317 21.68 3.97 -2.92
N VAL A 318 21.15 2.74 -3.01
CA VAL A 318 19.90 2.44 -3.73
C VAL A 318 18.71 3.16 -3.11
N ILE A 319 18.55 3.12 -1.79
CA ILE A 319 17.46 3.80 -1.07
C ILE A 319 17.45 5.32 -1.36
N PHE A 320 18.62 5.94 -1.39
CA PHE A 320 18.74 7.38 -1.67
C PHE A 320 18.83 7.72 -3.18
N GLY A 321 18.85 6.72 -4.07
CA GLY A 321 19.11 6.93 -5.50
C GLY A 321 20.55 7.37 -5.84
N LEU A 322 21.46 7.38 -4.86
CA LEU A 322 22.84 7.83 -5.00
C LEU A 322 23.78 6.76 -5.60
N HIS A 323 23.32 5.54 -5.83
CA HIS A 323 24.12 4.47 -6.44
C HIS A 323 24.53 4.80 -7.89
N TRP A 324 23.74 5.63 -8.57
CA TRP A 324 24.08 6.20 -9.88
C TRP A 324 25.36 7.05 -9.88
N SER A 325 25.86 7.48 -8.71
CA SER A 325 27.15 8.19 -8.60
C SER A 325 28.36 7.34 -9.00
N VAL A 326 28.26 6.01 -8.88
CA VAL A 326 29.39 5.09 -9.16
C VAL A 326 29.36 4.59 -10.60
N VAL A 327 28.21 4.68 -11.28
CA VAL A 327 28.02 4.17 -12.64
C VAL A 327 28.91 4.86 -13.69
N PRO A 328 29.05 6.21 -13.72
CA PRO A 328 29.96 6.88 -14.64
C PRO A 328 31.41 6.43 -14.51
N LEU A 329 31.87 6.14 -13.29
CA LEU A 329 33.23 5.62 -13.05
C LEU A 329 33.44 4.28 -13.77
N SER A 330 32.40 3.44 -13.83
CA SER A 330 32.45 2.18 -14.58
C SER A 330 32.66 2.41 -16.07
N PHE A 331 31.91 3.33 -16.67
CA PHE A 331 32.03 3.64 -18.10
C PHE A 331 33.39 4.24 -18.44
N ILE A 332 33.90 5.15 -17.61
CA ILE A 332 35.24 5.74 -17.78
C ILE A 332 36.31 4.64 -17.76
N GLN A 333 36.25 3.72 -16.80
CA GLN A 333 37.21 2.61 -16.73
C GLN A 333 37.14 1.69 -17.95
N VAL A 334 35.93 1.32 -18.40
CA VAL A 334 35.77 0.52 -19.63
C VAL A 334 36.37 1.24 -20.83
N GLN A 335 36.13 2.54 -20.98
CA GLN A 335 36.69 3.32 -22.08
C GLN A 335 38.22 3.42 -22.04
N GLN A 336 38.81 3.58 -20.85
CA GLN A 336 40.25 3.76 -20.67
C GLN A 336 41.04 2.45 -20.69
N PHE A 337 40.50 1.41 -20.07
CA PHE A 337 41.21 0.15 -19.80
C PHE A 337 40.62 -1.07 -20.51
N GLY A 338 39.45 -0.92 -21.15
CA GLY A 338 38.70 -2.04 -21.73
C GLY A 338 37.94 -2.90 -20.70
N TYR A 339 37.97 -2.53 -19.42
CA TYR A 339 37.25 -3.19 -18.33
C TYR A 339 36.99 -2.23 -17.17
N SER A 340 36.11 -2.61 -16.25
CA SER A 340 35.87 -1.88 -15.01
C SER A 340 35.89 -2.79 -13.78
N GLN A 341 36.41 -2.25 -12.67
CA GLN A 341 36.28 -2.86 -11.35
C GLN A 341 35.26 -2.13 -10.46
N ALA A 342 34.90 -0.90 -10.84
CA ALA A 342 34.10 0.01 -10.03
C ALA A 342 32.79 -0.62 -9.54
N LEU A 343 32.00 -1.22 -10.43
CA LEU A 343 30.71 -1.82 -10.04
C LEU A 343 30.81 -3.29 -9.66
N THR A 344 31.98 -3.91 -9.70
CA THR A 344 32.09 -5.36 -9.44
C THR A 344 31.61 -5.76 -8.04
N PRO A 345 31.87 -5.01 -6.95
CA PRO A 345 31.37 -5.36 -5.62
C PRO A 345 29.84 -5.45 -5.50
N MET A 346 29.10 -4.73 -6.35
CA MET A 346 27.62 -4.74 -6.36
C MET A 346 27.06 -6.15 -6.57
N PHE A 347 27.73 -6.98 -7.36
CA PHE A 347 27.22 -8.29 -7.73
C PHE A 347 26.94 -9.16 -6.50
N ALA A 348 27.88 -9.21 -5.55
CA ALA A 348 27.70 -9.98 -4.32
C ALA A 348 26.58 -9.41 -3.41
N THR A 349 26.34 -8.09 -3.45
CA THR A 349 25.28 -7.43 -2.68
C THR A 349 23.90 -8.01 -2.98
N THR A 350 23.60 -8.24 -4.25
CA THR A 350 22.34 -8.80 -4.71
C THR A 350 22.06 -10.17 -4.10
N PHE A 351 23.07 -11.03 -4.07
CA PHE A 351 22.94 -12.39 -3.54
C PHE A 351 22.92 -12.41 -2.01
N ALA A 352 23.71 -11.56 -1.36
CA ALA A 352 23.65 -11.39 0.09
C ALA A 352 22.25 -11.00 0.55
N GLN A 353 21.63 -10.03 -0.13
CA GLN A 353 20.26 -9.60 0.16
C GLN A 353 19.23 -10.73 -0.07
N THR A 354 19.37 -11.46 -1.17
CA THR A 354 18.53 -12.62 -1.49
C THR A 354 18.65 -13.71 -0.40
N ALA A 355 19.86 -13.97 0.09
CA ALA A 355 20.12 -14.94 1.13
C ALA A 355 19.57 -14.53 2.50
N VAL A 356 19.57 -13.22 2.83
CA VAL A 356 18.86 -12.71 4.00
C VAL A 356 17.37 -13.01 3.89
N VAL A 357 16.74 -12.72 2.75
CA VAL A 357 15.32 -13.02 2.55
C VAL A 357 15.04 -14.52 2.65
N LEU A 358 15.92 -15.37 2.14
CA LEU A 358 15.82 -16.82 2.30
C LEU A 358 15.87 -17.23 3.78
N ALA A 359 16.81 -16.69 4.55
CA ALA A 359 16.86 -16.94 6.00
C ALA A 359 15.59 -16.43 6.70
N MET A 360 15.09 -15.26 6.28
CA MET A 360 13.85 -14.70 6.83
C MET A 360 12.64 -15.58 6.51
N PHE A 361 12.54 -16.14 5.31
CA PHE A 361 11.42 -17.01 4.92
C PHE A 361 11.23 -18.19 5.90
N PHE A 362 12.32 -18.75 6.42
CA PHE A 362 12.27 -19.82 7.42
C PHE A 362 11.84 -19.36 8.82
N LYS A 363 11.96 -18.06 9.13
CA LYS A 363 11.66 -17.51 10.47
C LYS A 363 10.42 -16.63 10.52
N LEU A 364 9.96 -16.13 9.37
CA LEU A 364 8.75 -15.32 9.26
C LEU A 364 7.53 -16.15 9.65
N LYS A 365 6.72 -15.59 10.54
CA LYS A 365 5.48 -16.18 11.06
C LYS A 365 4.25 -15.68 10.30
N ASP A 366 4.19 -14.37 10.04
CA ASP A 366 3.09 -13.76 9.29
C ASP A 366 3.03 -14.30 7.84
N LYS A 367 1.89 -14.89 7.47
CA LYS A 367 1.68 -15.52 6.16
C LYS A 367 1.75 -14.51 5.02
N ALA A 368 1.21 -13.30 5.21
CA ALA A 368 1.21 -12.25 4.20
C ALA A 368 2.65 -11.82 3.86
N THR A 369 3.44 -11.46 4.87
CA THR A 369 4.86 -11.11 4.70
C THR A 369 5.66 -12.28 4.13
N LYS A 370 5.43 -13.50 4.64
CA LYS A 370 6.15 -14.70 4.18
C LYS A 370 5.88 -15.01 2.71
N SER A 371 4.65 -14.79 2.23
CA SER A 371 4.29 -14.96 0.82
C SER A 371 5.09 -14.04 -0.12
N LEU A 372 5.46 -12.85 0.34
CA LEU A 372 6.24 -11.87 -0.44
C LEU A 372 7.73 -12.27 -0.56
N ALA A 373 8.23 -13.13 0.33
CA ALA A 373 9.62 -13.54 0.33
C ALA A 373 10.01 -14.32 -0.93
N ILE A 374 9.12 -15.18 -1.44
CA ILE A 374 9.41 -15.99 -2.65
C ILE A 374 9.57 -15.10 -3.89
N PRO A 375 8.61 -14.24 -4.25
CA PRO A 375 8.78 -13.28 -5.33
C PRO A 375 10.01 -12.39 -5.17
N ALA A 376 10.28 -11.92 -3.94
CA ALA A 376 11.45 -11.09 -3.65
C ALA A 376 12.78 -11.84 -3.85
N MET A 377 12.85 -13.13 -3.51
CA MET A 377 14.04 -13.95 -3.76
C MET A 377 14.26 -14.21 -5.25
N ILE A 378 13.19 -14.48 -6.00
CA ILE A 378 13.27 -14.67 -7.46
C ILE A 378 13.75 -13.37 -8.11
N SER A 379 13.09 -12.26 -7.81
CA SER A 379 13.48 -10.91 -8.25
C SER A 379 14.95 -10.61 -7.90
N GLY A 380 15.35 -10.88 -6.66
CA GLY A 380 16.71 -10.68 -6.18
C GLY A 380 17.74 -11.52 -6.92
N THR A 381 17.44 -12.78 -7.22
CA THR A 381 18.33 -13.66 -8.02
C THR A 381 18.63 -13.07 -9.40
N PHE A 382 17.67 -12.33 -9.97
CA PHE A 382 17.81 -11.64 -11.24
C PHE A 382 18.25 -10.16 -11.12
N GLY A 383 18.73 -9.74 -9.95
CA GLY A 383 19.37 -8.43 -9.78
C GLY A 383 18.44 -7.30 -9.37
N ILE A 384 17.16 -7.59 -9.12
CA ILE A 384 16.17 -6.60 -8.71
C ILE A 384 15.85 -6.82 -7.22
N THR A 385 16.46 -6.01 -6.36
CA THR A 385 16.49 -6.22 -4.90
C THR A 385 15.51 -5.34 -4.12
N GLU A 386 14.86 -4.38 -4.79
CA GLU A 386 13.95 -3.42 -4.18
C GLU A 386 12.76 -4.09 -3.47
N PRO A 387 12.12 -5.16 -4.01
CA PRO A 387 11.08 -5.87 -3.26
C PRO A 387 11.60 -6.44 -1.94
N ALA A 388 12.84 -6.94 -1.92
CA ALA A 388 13.49 -7.47 -0.72
C ALA A 388 13.90 -6.36 0.26
N ILE A 389 14.45 -5.25 -0.25
CA ILE A 389 14.87 -4.10 0.56
C ILE A 389 13.64 -3.50 1.24
N TYR A 390 12.69 -2.97 0.46
CA TYR A 390 11.61 -2.17 1.01
C TYR A 390 10.51 -3.01 1.68
N GLY A 391 10.25 -4.21 1.17
CA GLY A 391 9.16 -5.04 1.67
C GLY A 391 9.51 -5.88 2.89
N LEU A 392 10.77 -6.28 3.05
CA LEU A 392 11.13 -7.34 4.01
C LEU A 392 12.23 -6.89 4.96
N THR A 393 13.38 -6.49 4.41
CA THR A 393 14.60 -6.28 5.22
C THR A 393 14.69 -4.90 5.84
N LEU A 394 14.42 -3.80 5.12
CA LEU A 394 14.53 -2.43 5.66
C LEU A 394 13.59 -2.19 6.87
N PRO A 395 12.32 -2.66 6.86
CA PRO A 395 11.46 -2.58 8.04
C PRO A 395 12.05 -3.36 9.24
N ARG A 396 12.89 -4.37 8.98
CA ARG A 396 13.53 -5.25 9.96
C ARG A 396 15.03 -4.99 9.98
N LYS A 397 15.43 -3.94 10.70
CA LYS A 397 16.80 -3.39 10.72
C LYS A 397 17.93 -4.44 10.79
N LYS A 398 17.79 -5.47 11.64
CA LYS A 398 18.81 -6.54 11.80
C LYS A 398 19.06 -7.29 10.48
N PRO A 399 18.05 -7.92 9.84
CA PRO A 399 18.17 -8.48 8.50
C PRO A 399 18.82 -7.55 7.50
N PHE A 400 18.42 -6.28 7.45
CA PHE A 400 19.06 -5.30 6.56
C PHE A 400 20.56 -5.14 6.87
N TYR A 401 20.96 -4.95 8.12
CA TYR A 401 22.38 -4.83 8.48
C TYR A 401 23.18 -6.10 8.16
N PHE A 402 22.61 -7.28 8.34
CA PHE A 402 23.27 -8.54 7.99
C PHE A 402 23.49 -8.69 6.49
N SER A 403 22.58 -8.17 5.66
CA SER A 403 22.81 -8.14 4.22
C SER A 403 23.94 -7.20 3.84
N LEU A 404 24.08 -6.05 4.52
CA LEU A 404 25.21 -5.12 4.31
C LEU A 404 26.55 -5.78 4.67
N VAL A 405 26.61 -6.55 5.77
CA VAL A 405 27.83 -7.27 6.18
C VAL A 405 28.20 -8.33 5.15
N GLY A 406 27.24 -9.16 4.72
CA GLY A 406 27.49 -10.16 3.67
C GLY A 406 27.94 -9.52 2.36
N ALA A 407 27.29 -8.42 1.97
CA ALA A 407 27.62 -7.66 0.77
C ALA A 407 29.04 -7.06 0.83
N GLY A 408 29.44 -6.47 1.95
CA GLY A 408 30.79 -5.93 2.15
C GLY A 408 31.88 -7.01 2.05
N ILE A 409 31.66 -8.18 2.67
CA ILE A 409 32.62 -9.28 2.59
C ILE A 409 32.68 -9.86 1.18
N GLY A 410 31.53 -10.05 0.53
CA GLY A 410 31.47 -10.45 -0.87
C GLY A 410 32.22 -9.48 -1.78
N GLY A 411 31.98 -8.18 -1.63
CA GLY A 411 32.67 -7.13 -2.36
C GLY A 411 34.19 -7.14 -2.12
N ALA A 412 34.63 -7.36 -0.88
CA ALA A 412 36.05 -7.50 -0.57
C ALA A 412 36.71 -8.67 -1.31
N ILE A 413 36.04 -9.83 -1.33
CA ILE A 413 36.53 -11.03 -2.02
C ILE A 413 36.57 -10.79 -3.52
N MET A 414 35.56 -10.12 -4.08
CA MET A 414 35.55 -9.79 -5.51
C MET A 414 36.76 -8.94 -5.89
N MET A 415 37.07 -7.93 -5.08
CA MET A 415 38.24 -7.08 -5.31
C MET A 415 39.57 -7.80 -5.04
N MET A 416 39.61 -8.73 -4.09
CA MET A 416 40.78 -9.59 -3.83
C MET A 416 41.09 -10.50 -5.02
N PHE A 417 40.08 -10.96 -5.75
CA PHE A 417 40.22 -11.77 -6.96
C PHE A 417 40.59 -10.98 -8.23
N ASP A 418 40.76 -9.66 -8.11
CA ASP A 418 40.98 -8.74 -9.23
C ASP A 418 39.92 -8.91 -10.33
N LEU A 419 38.65 -9.05 -9.92
CA LEU A 419 37.54 -9.22 -10.87
C LEU A 419 37.38 -7.97 -11.73
N LYS A 420 37.22 -8.19 -13.03
CA LYS A 420 37.10 -7.16 -14.07
C LYS A 420 35.85 -7.43 -14.88
N ALA A 421 34.96 -6.45 -14.93
CA ALA A 421 33.79 -6.45 -15.79
C ALA A 421 34.17 -5.85 -17.15
N TYR A 422 34.09 -6.64 -18.22
CA TYR A 422 34.43 -6.23 -19.58
C TYR A 422 33.21 -5.68 -20.34
N THR A 423 32.01 -6.07 -19.91
CA THR A 423 30.74 -5.55 -20.40
C THR A 423 29.92 -5.02 -19.24
N VAL A 424 29.04 -4.07 -19.54
CA VAL A 424 28.02 -3.57 -18.61
C VAL A 424 26.68 -4.04 -19.14
N GLY A 425 26.26 -5.26 -18.76
CA GLY A 425 25.00 -5.85 -19.22
C GLY A 425 24.59 -7.08 -18.38
N GLY A 426 23.33 -7.49 -18.44
CA GLY A 426 22.82 -8.60 -17.62
C GLY A 426 22.74 -8.27 -16.12
N LEU A 427 21.60 -8.59 -15.51
CA LEU A 427 21.34 -8.37 -14.08
C LEU A 427 21.39 -9.69 -13.30
N GLY A 428 21.64 -9.60 -12.00
CA GLY A 428 21.65 -10.74 -11.09
C GLY A 428 22.58 -11.85 -11.54
N ILE A 429 22.09 -13.09 -11.57
CA ILE A 429 22.88 -14.27 -11.96
C ILE A 429 23.47 -14.19 -13.36
N PHE A 430 22.84 -13.46 -14.29
CA PHE A 430 23.39 -13.29 -15.64
C PHE A 430 24.51 -12.25 -15.71
N GLY A 431 24.68 -11.47 -14.64
CA GLY A 431 25.83 -10.58 -14.48
C GLY A 431 27.17 -11.31 -14.44
N ILE A 432 27.20 -12.64 -14.23
CA ILE A 432 28.43 -13.44 -14.28
C ILE A 432 29.14 -13.33 -15.64
N PHE A 433 28.38 -13.14 -16.72
CA PHE A 433 28.94 -13.05 -18.08
C PHE A 433 29.73 -11.76 -18.30
N ASN A 434 29.52 -10.73 -17.47
CA ASN A 434 30.33 -9.51 -17.51
C ASN A 434 31.80 -9.77 -17.22
N TYR A 435 32.11 -10.86 -16.52
CA TYR A 435 33.47 -11.20 -16.09
C TYR A 435 34.21 -12.11 -17.07
N VAL A 436 33.65 -12.34 -18.27
CA VAL A 436 34.32 -13.05 -19.35
C VAL A 436 35.18 -12.05 -20.11
N ASN A 437 36.48 -12.35 -20.25
CA ASN A 437 37.38 -11.51 -21.02
C ASN A 437 37.19 -11.79 -22.52
N PRO A 438 36.66 -10.84 -23.31
CA PRO A 438 36.37 -11.08 -24.73
C PRO A 438 37.63 -11.18 -25.60
N ALA A 439 38.77 -10.65 -25.15
CA ALA A 439 40.02 -10.70 -25.90
C ALA A 439 40.74 -12.05 -25.79
N THR A 440 40.61 -12.71 -24.64
CA THR A 440 41.30 -13.98 -24.35
C THR A 440 40.36 -15.18 -24.22
N ASN A 441 39.05 -14.95 -24.20
CA ASN A 441 38.01 -15.93 -23.83
C ASN A 441 38.23 -16.54 -22.43
N ASP A 442 38.94 -15.84 -21.54
CA ASP A 442 39.09 -16.28 -20.15
C ASP A 442 37.74 -16.18 -19.41
N THR A 443 37.32 -17.31 -18.85
CA THR A 443 36.08 -17.47 -18.09
C THR A 443 36.31 -17.59 -16.58
N SER A 444 37.56 -17.48 -16.12
CA SER A 444 37.91 -17.57 -14.70
C SER A 444 37.14 -16.59 -13.80
N GLY A 445 36.76 -15.43 -14.35
CA GLY A 445 35.93 -14.42 -13.69
C GLY A 445 34.53 -14.91 -13.32
N ILE A 446 33.93 -15.82 -14.09
CA ILE A 446 32.64 -16.42 -13.76
C ILE A 446 32.75 -17.16 -12.42
N TRP A 447 33.73 -18.04 -12.29
CA TRP A 447 33.88 -18.85 -11.08
C TRP A 447 34.28 -18.02 -9.86
N LYS A 448 35.18 -17.06 -10.04
CA LYS A 448 35.57 -16.11 -8.99
C LYS A 448 34.37 -15.31 -8.47
N SER A 449 33.50 -14.82 -9.35
CA SER A 449 32.32 -14.05 -8.95
C SER A 449 31.28 -14.92 -8.23
N LEU A 450 31.06 -16.16 -8.68
CA LEU A 450 30.18 -17.12 -8.01
C LEU A 450 30.69 -17.52 -6.61
N VAL A 451 31.99 -17.72 -6.44
CA VAL A 451 32.58 -18.01 -5.12
C VAL A 451 32.38 -16.83 -4.17
N ALA A 452 32.64 -15.60 -4.63
CA ALA A 452 32.45 -14.40 -3.82
C ALA A 452 30.97 -14.20 -3.41
N ALA A 453 30.04 -14.37 -4.37
CA ALA A 453 28.61 -14.32 -4.11
C ALA A 453 28.16 -15.42 -3.14
N GLY A 454 28.63 -16.67 -3.33
CA GLY A 454 28.32 -17.78 -2.44
C GLY A 454 28.76 -17.54 -1.00
N ILE A 455 29.97 -17.00 -0.79
CA ILE A 455 30.45 -16.64 0.55
C ILE A 455 29.59 -15.52 1.15
N ALA A 456 29.27 -14.48 0.37
CA ALA A 456 28.39 -13.39 0.79
C ALA A 456 27.01 -13.91 1.23
N MET A 457 26.43 -14.84 0.46
CA MET A 457 25.16 -15.50 0.77
C MET A 457 25.24 -16.29 2.07
N VAL A 458 26.27 -17.12 2.25
CA VAL A 458 26.44 -17.94 3.46
C VAL A 458 26.52 -17.06 4.70
N ILE A 459 27.31 -15.98 4.65
CA ILE A 459 27.47 -15.08 5.79
C ILE A 459 26.14 -14.37 6.09
N ALA A 460 25.50 -13.78 5.08
CA ALA A 460 24.24 -13.07 5.24
C ALA A 460 23.12 -13.98 5.77
N PHE A 461 23.05 -15.21 5.25
CA PHE A 461 22.11 -16.24 5.69
C PHE A 461 22.36 -16.65 7.14
N VAL A 462 23.59 -17.00 7.50
CA VAL A 462 23.95 -17.45 8.86
C VAL A 462 23.68 -16.35 9.89
N LEU A 463 24.10 -15.11 9.60
CA LEU A 463 23.84 -13.98 10.49
C LEU A 463 22.33 -13.79 10.72
N THR A 464 21.54 -13.81 9.65
CA THR A 464 20.08 -13.65 9.75
C THR A 464 19.42 -14.83 10.46
N TYR A 465 19.76 -16.05 10.07
CA TYR A 465 19.13 -17.26 10.59
C TYR A 465 19.38 -17.46 12.09
N PHE A 466 20.59 -17.14 12.58
CA PHE A 466 20.92 -17.34 14.00
C PHE A 466 20.66 -16.11 14.88
N PHE A 467 20.84 -14.89 14.37
CA PHE A 467 20.83 -13.67 15.20
C PHE A 467 19.62 -12.75 14.99
N TRP A 468 18.76 -13.03 14.01
CA TRP A 468 17.46 -12.37 13.90
C TRP A 468 16.33 -13.33 14.32
N LYS A 469 15.29 -12.79 14.96
CA LYS A 469 14.05 -13.50 15.27
C LYS A 469 12.89 -12.64 14.79
N ASP A 470 11.83 -13.27 14.32
CA ASP A 470 10.62 -12.55 13.98
C ASP A 470 9.89 -12.20 15.29
N ASP A 471 9.84 -10.91 15.60
CA ASP A 471 9.22 -10.38 16.81
C ASP A 471 7.70 -10.20 16.61
N THR A 472 7.16 -10.55 15.44
CA THR A 472 5.71 -10.62 15.23
C THR A 472 5.12 -11.71 16.12
N VAL A 473 4.20 -11.30 16.98
CA VAL A 473 3.39 -12.23 17.76
C VAL A 473 2.48 -12.92 16.75
N GLU A 474 2.56 -14.25 16.65
CA GLU A 474 1.46 -15.03 16.07
C GLU A 474 0.22 -14.61 16.85
N ALA A 475 -0.69 -13.86 16.22
CA ALA A 475 -2.07 -13.90 16.66
C ALA A 475 -2.42 -15.39 16.69
N SER A 476 -2.69 -15.94 17.87
CA SER A 476 -2.81 -17.37 18.14
C SER A 476 -3.64 -18.04 17.05
N THR A 477 -2.96 -18.59 16.06
CA THR A 477 -3.55 -19.33 14.98
C THR A 477 -3.88 -20.69 15.55
N VAL A 478 -5.16 -20.90 15.83
CA VAL A 478 -5.73 -22.25 15.79
C VAL A 478 -5.25 -22.88 14.48
N GLU A 479 -4.54 -24.01 14.58
CA GLU A 479 -3.76 -24.61 13.52
C GLU A 479 -4.51 -24.70 12.18
N GLU A 480 -4.13 -23.88 11.21
CA GLU A 480 -4.39 -24.18 9.79
C GLU A 480 -3.42 -25.28 9.34
N LYS A 481 -3.85 -26.54 9.51
CA LYS A 481 -3.39 -27.63 8.66
C LYS A 481 -4.05 -27.51 7.31
N SER A 482 -3.24 -27.32 6.28
CA SER A 482 -3.61 -27.67 4.92
C SER A 482 -3.94 -29.17 4.87
N SER A 483 -5.23 -29.48 4.75
CA SER A 483 -5.72 -30.73 4.16
C SER A 483 -7.00 -30.41 3.39
N LEU A 484 -6.90 -30.52 2.07
CA LEU A 484 -7.95 -30.95 1.14
C LEU A 484 -9.38 -30.50 1.47
N VAL A 485 -9.87 -29.45 0.78
CA VAL A 485 -11.28 -29.03 0.71
C VAL A 485 -11.93 -28.93 2.10
N LYS A 486 -11.93 -27.73 2.71
CA LYS A 486 -12.79 -27.51 3.88
C LYS A 486 -14.22 -27.92 3.48
N ALA A 487 -14.82 -28.81 4.28
CA ALA A 487 -16.19 -29.24 4.06
C ALA A 487 -17.06 -27.97 4.00
N PRO A 488 -17.97 -27.84 3.04
CA PRO A 488 -18.76 -26.62 2.90
C PRO A 488 -19.52 -26.34 4.20
N LEU A 489 -19.52 -25.07 4.62
CA LEU A 489 -20.23 -24.66 5.83
C LEU A 489 -21.70 -24.51 5.49
N THR A 490 -22.56 -25.20 6.24
CA THR A 490 -24.00 -25.15 6.02
C THR A 490 -24.68 -24.19 7.00
N VAL A 491 -25.40 -23.21 6.46
CA VAL A 491 -26.31 -22.35 7.22
C VAL A 491 -27.68 -23.01 7.19
N SER A 492 -28.17 -23.49 8.33
CA SER A 492 -29.52 -24.04 8.40
C SER A 492 -30.58 -22.95 8.47
N SER A 493 -31.80 -23.27 8.04
CA SER A 493 -32.92 -22.34 8.05
C SER A 493 -33.27 -21.96 9.48
N PRO A 494 -33.30 -20.66 9.82
CA PRO A 494 -33.64 -20.23 11.16
C PRO A 494 -35.15 -20.33 11.45
N MET A 495 -36.00 -20.54 10.45
CA MET A 495 -37.46 -20.59 10.58
C MET A 495 -38.12 -21.51 9.56
N THR A 496 -39.40 -21.83 9.77
CA THR A 496 -40.19 -22.66 8.84
C THR A 496 -41.03 -21.76 7.93
N GLY A 497 -40.88 -21.91 6.61
CA GLY A 497 -41.59 -21.04 5.68
C GLY A 497 -41.35 -21.33 4.21
N LYS A 498 -41.91 -20.45 3.37
CA LYS A 498 -41.69 -20.48 1.91
C LYS A 498 -40.44 -19.70 1.56
N ILE A 499 -39.56 -20.27 0.74
CA ILE A 499 -38.35 -19.58 0.28
C ILE A 499 -38.71 -18.59 -0.83
N ILE A 500 -38.12 -17.40 -0.75
CA ILE A 500 -38.24 -16.32 -1.71
C ILE A 500 -36.83 -15.98 -2.18
N PRO A 501 -36.54 -16.03 -3.50
CA PRO A 501 -35.27 -15.56 -4.03
C PRO A 501 -34.97 -14.14 -3.55
N LEU A 502 -33.73 -13.86 -3.16
CA LEU A 502 -33.38 -12.57 -2.55
C LEU A 502 -33.75 -11.38 -3.44
N ASN A 503 -33.57 -11.53 -4.76
CA ASN A 503 -33.93 -10.52 -5.76
C ASN A 503 -35.44 -10.25 -5.93
N GLN A 504 -36.31 -11.04 -5.30
CA GLN A 504 -37.78 -10.87 -5.28
C GLN A 504 -38.29 -10.28 -3.96
N ILE A 505 -37.40 -10.05 -2.99
CA ILE A 505 -37.74 -9.32 -1.76
C ILE A 505 -38.02 -7.85 -2.13
N LYS A 506 -39.06 -7.28 -1.52
CA LYS A 506 -39.57 -5.93 -1.81
C LYS A 506 -38.69 -4.78 -1.26
N ASP A 507 -37.48 -5.09 -0.81
CA ASP A 507 -36.50 -4.16 -0.27
C ASP A 507 -35.26 -4.15 -1.16
N GLU A 508 -34.88 -2.96 -1.65
CA GLU A 508 -33.78 -2.79 -2.62
C GLU A 508 -32.40 -3.11 -2.00
N ALA A 509 -32.22 -2.87 -0.71
CA ALA A 509 -30.94 -3.13 -0.04
C ALA A 509 -30.64 -4.63 0.06
N PHE A 510 -31.67 -5.45 0.29
CA PHE A 510 -31.56 -6.90 0.26
C PHE A 510 -31.57 -7.47 -1.17
N SER A 511 -32.52 -7.06 -2.01
CA SER A 511 -32.68 -7.61 -3.37
C SER A 511 -31.54 -7.30 -4.34
N SER A 512 -30.77 -6.24 -4.09
CA SER A 512 -29.54 -5.94 -4.85
C SER A 512 -28.34 -6.81 -4.46
N GLY A 513 -28.41 -7.56 -3.36
CA GLY A 513 -27.28 -8.31 -2.80
C GLY A 513 -26.17 -7.44 -2.21
N ALA A 514 -26.43 -6.13 -2.02
CA ALA A 514 -25.44 -5.18 -1.49
C ALA A 514 -25.11 -5.42 0.00
N LEU A 515 -26.07 -5.95 0.76
CA LEU A 515 -25.89 -6.26 2.19
C LEU A 515 -25.37 -7.68 2.46
N GLY A 516 -25.34 -8.54 1.44
CA GLY A 516 -24.98 -9.95 1.55
C GLY A 516 -25.68 -10.80 0.49
N LEU A 517 -25.36 -12.08 0.44
CA LEU A 517 -26.06 -13.07 -0.38
C LEU A 517 -26.81 -14.06 0.51
N GLY A 518 -27.93 -14.60 0.03
CA GLY A 518 -28.77 -15.50 0.80
C GLY A 518 -30.18 -15.56 0.22
N VAL A 519 -31.18 -15.81 1.06
CA VAL A 519 -32.57 -15.94 0.62
C VAL A 519 -33.52 -15.22 1.57
N GLY A 520 -34.73 -14.93 1.09
CA GLY A 520 -35.85 -14.55 1.95
C GLY A 520 -36.66 -15.76 2.38
N ILE A 521 -37.25 -15.71 3.56
CA ILE A 521 -38.23 -16.70 4.02
C ILE A 521 -39.53 -15.96 4.35
N ASP A 522 -40.66 -16.45 3.83
CA ASP A 522 -42.00 -16.06 4.27
C ASP A 522 -42.44 -17.04 5.38
N PRO A 523 -42.31 -16.66 6.67
CA PRO A 523 -42.45 -17.58 7.79
C PRO A 523 -43.90 -18.00 8.01
N THR A 524 -44.08 -19.26 8.38
CA THR A 524 -45.37 -19.83 8.79
C THR A 524 -45.56 -19.82 10.30
N ASP A 525 -44.47 -19.74 11.07
CA ASP A 525 -44.45 -19.64 12.51
C ASP A 525 -43.60 -18.45 12.98
N GLY A 526 -43.82 -18.04 14.23
CA GLY A 526 -43.22 -16.85 14.83
C GLY A 526 -41.93 -17.12 15.56
N LYS A 527 -41.05 -18.01 15.06
CA LYS A 527 -39.85 -18.45 15.79
C LYS A 527 -38.60 -18.35 14.93
N VAL A 528 -37.55 -17.81 15.52
CA VAL A 528 -36.22 -17.73 14.92
C VAL A 528 -35.26 -18.55 15.77
N THR A 529 -34.56 -19.47 15.13
CA THR A 529 -33.57 -20.37 15.74
C THR A 529 -32.18 -20.13 15.19
N ALA A 530 -31.15 -20.54 15.93
CA ALA A 530 -29.76 -20.40 15.49
C ALA A 530 -29.48 -21.30 14.27
N PRO A 531 -28.96 -20.74 13.17
CA PRO A 531 -28.68 -21.51 11.95
C PRO A 531 -27.44 -22.42 12.09
N PHE A 532 -26.59 -22.16 13.09
CA PHE A 532 -25.34 -22.87 13.37
C PHE A 532 -24.90 -22.59 14.82
N ASP A 533 -23.85 -23.29 15.28
CA ASP A 533 -23.15 -22.95 16.53
C ASP A 533 -22.33 -21.66 16.34
N GLY A 534 -22.45 -20.70 17.27
CA GLY A 534 -21.78 -19.41 17.12
C GLY A 534 -22.09 -18.41 18.22
N THR A 535 -21.80 -17.14 17.95
CA THR A 535 -21.98 -16.03 18.91
C THR A 535 -22.91 -14.95 18.35
N ILE A 536 -23.80 -14.42 19.20
CA ILE A 536 -24.65 -13.28 18.86
C ILE A 536 -23.80 -12.01 18.82
N MET A 537 -23.46 -11.55 17.62
CA MET A 537 -22.65 -10.34 17.45
C MET A 537 -23.44 -9.07 17.69
N THR A 538 -24.71 -9.07 17.29
CA THR A 538 -25.59 -7.90 17.47
C THR A 538 -27.03 -8.36 17.57
N LEU A 539 -27.69 -7.99 18.65
CA LEU A 539 -29.15 -8.02 18.76
C LEU A 539 -29.64 -6.58 18.74
N PHE A 540 -30.45 -6.23 17.75
CA PHE A 540 -30.94 -4.86 17.62
C PHE A 540 -31.91 -4.52 18.77
N PRO A 541 -31.94 -3.28 19.30
CA PRO A 541 -32.80 -2.92 20.43
C PRO A 541 -34.29 -3.21 20.22
N THR A 542 -34.76 -3.07 18.98
CA THR A 542 -36.15 -3.37 18.59
C THR A 542 -36.36 -4.84 18.21
N LYS A 543 -35.35 -5.71 18.38
CA LYS A 543 -35.38 -7.18 18.22
C LYS A 543 -35.77 -7.71 16.83
N HIS A 544 -36.02 -6.82 15.86
CA HIS A 544 -36.38 -7.16 14.49
C HIS A 544 -35.24 -7.80 13.69
N ALA A 545 -33.99 -7.68 14.14
CA ALA A 545 -32.85 -8.25 13.43
C ALA A 545 -31.82 -8.81 14.42
N ILE A 546 -31.13 -9.86 13.99
CA ILE A 546 -30.07 -10.50 14.75
C ILE A 546 -28.91 -10.88 13.83
N GLY A 547 -27.71 -10.45 14.21
CA GLY A 547 -26.45 -10.78 13.55
C GLY A 547 -25.70 -11.82 14.37
N LEU A 548 -25.31 -12.91 13.73
CA LEU A 548 -24.59 -14.03 14.32
C LEU A 548 -23.29 -14.28 13.57
N VAL A 549 -22.28 -14.73 14.28
CA VAL A 549 -21.04 -15.22 13.69
C VAL A 549 -20.85 -16.67 14.10
N SER A 550 -20.76 -17.56 13.12
CA SER A 550 -20.50 -18.98 13.37
C SER A 550 -19.10 -19.19 13.94
N ASP A 551 -18.90 -20.30 14.65
CA ASP A 551 -17.58 -20.71 15.12
C ASP A 551 -16.56 -20.90 13.96
N GLU A 552 -17.08 -21.05 12.72
CA GLU A 552 -16.30 -21.20 11.48
C GLU A 552 -16.14 -19.90 10.68
N GLY A 553 -16.68 -18.77 11.16
CA GLY A 553 -16.44 -17.43 10.61
C GLY A 553 -17.47 -16.88 9.62
N ALA A 554 -18.55 -17.60 9.29
CA ALA A 554 -19.68 -17.03 8.57
C ALA A 554 -20.45 -16.02 9.42
N GLU A 555 -20.62 -14.80 8.90
CA GLU A 555 -21.45 -13.76 9.48
C GLU A 555 -22.84 -13.81 8.84
N VAL A 556 -23.87 -14.14 9.62
CA VAL A 556 -25.26 -14.22 9.14
C VAL A 556 -26.14 -13.18 9.81
N LEU A 557 -26.87 -12.43 8.99
CA LEU A 557 -27.92 -11.51 9.42
C LEU A 557 -29.29 -12.13 9.14
N ILE A 558 -30.11 -12.25 10.19
CA ILE A 558 -31.52 -12.61 10.09
C ILE A 558 -32.35 -11.36 10.38
N HIS A 559 -33.09 -10.87 9.39
CA HIS A 559 -33.89 -9.65 9.49
C HIS A 559 -35.38 -9.98 9.46
N ILE A 560 -36.04 -10.05 10.62
CA ILE A 560 -37.42 -10.52 10.79
C ILE A 560 -38.43 -9.48 10.27
N GLY A 561 -38.96 -9.73 9.08
CA GLY A 561 -39.90 -8.83 8.41
C GLY A 561 -39.25 -7.57 7.82
N LEU A 562 -39.94 -6.90 6.89
CA LEU A 562 -39.46 -5.66 6.27
C LEU A 562 -40.07 -4.45 7.00
N ASP A 563 -39.26 -3.42 7.25
CA ASP A 563 -39.63 -2.21 7.98
C ASP A 563 -40.13 -2.42 9.43
N THR A 564 -40.03 -3.64 9.96
CA THR A 564 -40.49 -4.02 11.32
C THR A 564 -39.71 -3.33 12.44
N VAL A 565 -38.58 -2.70 12.15
CA VAL A 565 -37.89 -1.79 13.07
C VAL A 565 -38.82 -0.69 13.60
N GLN A 566 -39.79 -0.25 12.79
CA GLN A 566 -40.78 0.79 13.13
C GLN A 566 -41.76 0.35 14.23
N LEU A 567 -41.88 -0.96 14.47
CA LEU A 567 -42.68 -1.51 15.58
C LEU A 567 -42.02 -1.29 16.95
N ASN A 568 -40.81 -0.74 17.01
CA ASN A 568 -40.10 -0.41 18.25
C ASN A 568 -40.00 -1.57 19.26
N GLY A 569 -39.94 -2.81 18.76
CA GLY A 569 -39.86 -4.02 19.59
C GLY A 569 -41.21 -4.56 20.06
N GLU A 570 -42.33 -3.94 19.68
CA GLU A 570 -43.65 -4.54 19.85
C GLU A 570 -43.74 -5.84 19.05
N PHE A 571 -44.41 -6.83 19.65
CA PHE A 571 -44.60 -8.17 19.10
C PHE A 571 -43.34 -9.06 19.03
N PHE A 572 -42.18 -8.61 19.54
CA PHE A 572 -40.94 -9.39 19.59
C PHE A 572 -40.49 -9.71 21.02
N THR A 573 -40.13 -10.98 21.24
CA THR A 573 -39.52 -11.47 22.49
C THR A 573 -38.17 -12.09 22.17
N ALA A 574 -37.09 -11.52 22.69
CA ALA A 574 -35.75 -12.07 22.52
C ALA A 574 -35.41 -12.98 23.71
N HIS A 575 -34.74 -14.10 23.43
CA HIS A 575 -34.31 -15.09 24.42
C HIS A 575 -32.80 -15.11 24.63
N VAL A 576 -32.07 -14.28 23.88
CA VAL A 576 -30.61 -14.13 23.90
C VAL A 576 -30.23 -12.66 24.02
N ALA A 577 -28.98 -12.40 24.40
CA ALA A 577 -28.36 -11.09 24.44
C ALA A 577 -27.13 -11.01 23.52
N GLN A 578 -26.68 -9.79 23.22
CA GLN A 578 -25.43 -9.59 22.48
C GLN A 578 -24.24 -10.13 23.29
N GLY A 579 -23.39 -10.91 22.61
CA GLY A 579 -22.24 -11.58 23.21
C GLY A 579 -22.52 -13.01 23.68
N ASP A 580 -23.78 -13.44 23.71
CA ASP A 580 -24.13 -14.81 24.08
C ASP A 580 -23.65 -15.80 23.01
N ARG A 581 -23.14 -16.95 23.47
CA ARG A 581 -22.86 -18.10 22.60
C ARG A 581 -24.11 -18.96 22.49
N VAL A 582 -24.46 -19.37 21.28
CA VAL A 582 -25.67 -20.15 20.96
C VAL A 582 -25.30 -21.44 20.23
N SER A 583 -26.11 -22.47 20.43
CA SER A 583 -25.99 -23.75 19.70
C SER A 583 -27.02 -23.81 18.56
N LYS A 584 -26.70 -24.52 17.47
CA LYS A 584 -27.60 -24.71 16.32
C LYS A 584 -28.98 -25.20 16.78
N GLY A 585 -30.03 -24.54 16.30
CA GLY A 585 -31.43 -24.82 16.64
C GLY A 585 -31.92 -24.18 17.94
N GLU A 586 -31.05 -23.48 18.69
CA GLU A 586 -31.45 -22.75 19.89
C GLU A 586 -32.39 -21.58 19.55
N LEU A 587 -33.41 -21.35 20.39
CA LEU A 587 -34.40 -20.31 20.18
C LEU A 587 -33.81 -18.92 20.46
N LEU A 588 -33.84 -18.05 19.45
CA LEU A 588 -33.26 -16.71 19.50
C LEU A 588 -34.32 -15.65 19.78
N VAL A 589 -35.36 -15.62 18.95
CA VAL A 589 -36.42 -14.60 18.98
C VAL A 589 -37.76 -15.24 18.64
N GLU A 590 -38.80 -14.89 19.42
CA GLU A 590 -40.20 -15.14 19.09
C GLU A 590 -40.88 -13.85 18.61
N PHE A 591 -41.77 -13.96 17.61
CA PHE A 591 -42.50 -12.84 17.05
C PHE A 591 -43.95 -13.20 16.67
N ASP A 592 -44.88 -12.24 16.75
CA ASP A 592 -46.29 -12.48 16.43
C ASP A 592 -46.59 -12.14 14.95
N VAL A 593 -46.55 -13.16 14.09
CA VAL A 593 -46.77 -13.05 12.64
C VAL A 593 -48.07 -12.29 12.30
N LYS A 594 -49.17 -12.61 12.98
CA LYS A 594 -50.49 -12.01 12.69
C LYS A 594 -50.51 -10.53 13.05
N LYS A 595 -50.00 -10.18 14.23
CA LYS A 595 -50.00 -8.77 14.67
C LYS A 595 -49.08 -7.90 13.83
N ILE A 596 -47.95 -8.43 13.36
CA ILE A 596 -47.05 -7.71 12.44
C ILE A 596 -47.76 -7.44 11.10
N GLN A 597 -48.47 -8.43 10.57
CA GLN A 597 -49.27 -8.27 9.35
C GLN A 597 -50.47 -7.31 9.54
N GLU A 598 -51.17 -7.38 10.67
CA GLU A 598 -52.27 -6.47 11.04
C GLU A 598 -51.77 -5.03 11.21
N ALA A 599 -50.54 -4.85 11.68
CA ALA A 599 -49.87 -3.56 11.76
C ALA A 599 -49.39 -3.03 10.39
N GLY A 600 -49.58 -3.80 9.31
CA GLY A 600 -49.28 -3.40 7.93
C GLY A 600 -47.86 -3.71 7.46
N TYR A 601 -47.08 -4.48 8.22
CA TYR A 601 -45.69 -4.82 7.90
C TYR A 601 -45.57 -6.22 7.28
N SER A 602 -44.56 -6.38 6.44
CA SER A 602 -44.22 -7.68 5.84
C SER A 602 -43.47 -8.54 6.85
N VAL A 603 -43.77 -9.84 6.89
CA VAL A 603 -43.02 -10.83 7.68
C VAL A 603 -41.93 -11.55 6.87
N GLN A 604 -41.77 -11.19 5.59
CA GLN A 604 -40.67 -11.69 4.77
C GLN A 604 -39.33 -11.39 5.44
N THR A 605 -38.57 -12.44 5.71
CA THR A 605 -37.36 -12.38 6.51
C THR A 605 -36.15 -12.73 5.68
N PRO A 606 -35.32 -11.73 5.28
CA PRO A 606 -34.00 -11.99 4.71
C PRO A 606 -33.10 -12.74 5.69
N VAL A 607 -32.45 -13.79 5.20
CA VAL A 607 -31.37 -14.52 5.87
C VAL A 607 -30.17 -14.47 4.93
N ILE A 608 -29.18 -13.64 5.28
CA ILE A 608 -28.06 -13.33 4.39
C ILE A 608 -26.71 -13.51 5.08
N VAL A 609 -25.70 -13.86 4.28
CA VAL A 609 -24.28 -13.88 4.67
C VAL A 609 -23.66 -12.52 4.35
N THR A 610 -23.22 -11.79 5.36
CA THR A 610 -22.74 -10.40 5.23
C THR A 610 -21.28 -10.32 4.79
N ASN A 611 -20.45 -11.29 5.17
CA ASN A 611 -19.06 -11.41 4.75
C ASN A 611 -18.88 -12.31 3.51
N LYS A 612 -19.74 -12.13 2.51
CA LYS A 612 -19.76 -12.96 1.28
C LYS A 612 -18.42 -13.07 0.55
N ASP A 613 -17.56 -12.04 0.66
CA ASP A 613 -16.25 -11.99 -0.02
C ASP A 613 -15.21 -12.93 0.61
N ASP A 614 -15.51 -13.50 1.79
CA ASP A 614 -14.68 -14.50 2.46
C ASP A 614 -14.93 -15.94 1.94
N PHE A 615 -15.94 -16.13 1.11
CA PHE A 615 -16.34 -17.45 0.56
C PHE A 615 -16.17 -17.49 -0.96
N LEU A 616 -15.84 -18.67 -1.49
CA LEU A 616 -15.69 -18.89 -2.94
C LEU A 616 -17.04 -18.80 -3.67
N ASP A 617 -18.10 -19.33 -3.05
CA ASP A 617 -19.46 -19.29 -3.56
C ASP A 617 -20.49 -19.51 -2.43
N ILE A 618 -21.73 -19.07 -2.66
CA ILE A 618 -22.85 -19.24 -1.73
C ILE A 618 -23.98 -19.90 -2.52
N ILE A 619 -24.19 -21.18 -2.26
CA ILE A 619 -25.21 -21.98 -2.95
C ILE A 619 -26.50 -21.96 -2.14
N GLU A 620 -27.56 -21.43 -2.73
CA GLU A 620 -28.92 -21.45 -2.19
C GLU A 620 -29.56 -22.84 -2.36
N THR A 621 -30.42 -23.24 -1.42
CA THR A 621 -31.23 -24.46 -1.57
C THR A 621 -32.20 -24.35 -2.74
N SER A 622 -32.44 -25.46 -3.45
CA SER A 622 -33.42 -25.53 -4.54
C SER A 622 -34.85 -25.76 -4.07
N GLU A 623 -35.07 -25.96 -2.76
CA GLU A 623 -36.39 -26.20 -2.19
C GLU A 623 -37.25 -24.94 -2.18
N SER A 624 -38.57 -25.11 -2.39
CA SER A 624 -39.52 -23.99 -2.40
C SER A 624 -40.11 -23.69 -1.01
N ASN A 625 -40.08 -24.69 -0.11
CA ASN A 625 -40.48 -24.57 1.28
C ASN A 625 -39.40 -25.23 2.13
N ILE A 626 -39.17 -24.69 3.32
CA ILE A 626 -38.13 -25.17 4.23
C ILE A 626 -38.63 -25.21 5.67
N LYS A 627 -38.17 -26.20 6.44
CA LYS A 627 -38.38 -26.25 7.88
C LYS A 627 -37.18 -25.67 8.63
N SER A 628 -37.45 -25.11 9.80
CA SER A 628 -36.37 -24.71 10.72
C SER A 628 -35.42 -25.89 10.96
N GLY A 629 -34.11 -25.63 10.83
CA GLY A 629 -33.04 -26.62 10.97
C GLY A 629 -32.62 -27.35 9.70
N GLU A 630 -33.38 -27.27 8.59
CA GLU A 630 -32.98 -27.82 7.29
C GLU A 630 -31.94 -26.92 6.60
N ASP A 631 -31.21 -27.44 5.61
CA ASP A 631 -30.10 -26.72 4.99
C ASP A 631 -30.61 -25.61 4.06
N LEU A 632 -30.30 -24.35 4.39
CA LEU A 632 -30.76 -23.17 3.66
C LEU A 632 -29.71 -22.69 2.65
N LEU A 633 -28.47 -22.52 3.11
CA LEU A 633 -27.33 -22.08 2.30
C LEU A 633 -26.13 -23.00 2.52
N THR A 634 -25.38 -23.24 1.46
CA THR A 634 -24.10 -23.97 1.49
C THR A 634 -22.98 -23.03 1.07
N LEU A 635 -22.06 -22.73 1.98
CA LEU A 635 -20.95 -21.80 1.78
C LEU A 635 -19.70 -22.58 1.37
N LEU A 636 -19.18 -22.32 0.18
CA LEU A 636 -17.95 -22.94 -0.31
C LEU A 636 -16.74 -22.17 0.23
N MET A 637 -15.90 -22.86 1.01
CA MET A 637 -14.72 -22.30 1.67
C MET A 637 -13.43 -22.47 0.87
#